data_AF-A0A2V8IHX7-F1
#
_entry.id   AF-A0A2V8IHX7-F1
#
_cell.length_a   1.000
_cell.length_b   1.000
_cell.length_c   1.000
_cell.angle_alpha   90.00
_cell.angle_beta   90.00
_cell.angle_gamma   90.00
#
_symmetry.space_group_name_H-M   'P 1'
#
loop_
_entity.id
_entity.type
_entity.pdbx_description
1 polymer ?
#
loop_
_entity_poly.entity_id
_entity_poly.type
_entity_poly.pdbx_seq_one_letter_code
_entity_poly.pdbx_strand_id
1 'polypeptide(L)'
;LGDTIGVGNPLQTRRLLELFLGGKGSLGPLARDEVALHLHDTNGTALANALVGLEMGITTFDTAIGGLGGCPYAPGAAGNLATEDLAGMLSDMGIETGIDLEKLVDAGLLAQELIGRKLPGRRLQAALGRRVGGEARPAGST
;
A
#
# COMPACT_ATOMS: atom_id res chain seq x y z
N LEU A 1 -1.35 11.18 -8.69
CA LEU A 1 -2.57 11.68 -8.02
C LEU A 1 -2.52 11.27 -6.56
N GLY A 2 -2.72 12.21 -5.62
CA GLY A 2 -2.52 11.97 -4.19
C GLY A 2 -3.81 12.05 -3.38
N ASP A 3 -4.09 11.04 -2.55
CA ASP A 3 -5.03 11.14 -1.42
C ASP A 3 -4.25 11.49 -0.16
N THR A 4 -4.04 12.79 0.05
CA THR A 4 -3.11 13.33 1.07
C THR A 4 -3.60 13.14 2.50
N ILE A 5 -4.91 12.94 2.70
CA ILE A 5 -5.50 12.76 4.03
C ILE A 5 -6.06 11.35 4.24
N GLY A 6 -6.12 10.51 3.21
CA GLY A 6 -6.54 9.12 3.30
C GLY A 6 -8.03 8.95 3.54
N VAL A 7 -8.84 9.84 2.96
CA VAL A 7 -10.32 9.82 3.09
C VAL A 7 -11.02 9.41 1.80
N GLY A 8 -10.27 9.21 0.72
CA GLY A 8 -10.78 8.78 -0.56
C GLY A 8 -11.40 7.40 -0.49
N ASN A 9 -12.46 7.20 -1.27
CA ASN A 9 -13.10 5.90 -1.45
C ASN A 9 -13.04 5.44 -2.92
N PRO A 10 -13.30 4.15 -3.19
CA PRO A 10 -13.13 3.56 -4.52
C PRO A 10 -13.91 4.28 -5.63
N LEU A 11 -15.12 4.76 -5.33
CA LEU A 11 -15.94 5.50 -6.29
C LEU A 11 -15.33 6.87 -6.63
N GLN A 12 -14.80 7.57 -5.63
CA GLN A 12 -14.10 8.84 -5.84
C GLN A 12 -12.82 8.64 -6.66
N THR A 13 -12.03 7.60 -6.34
CA THR A 13 -10.83 7.26 -7.10
C THR A 13 -11.14 6.99 -8.57
N ARG A 14 -12.18 6.18 -8.84
CA ARG A 14 -12.63 5.88 -10.21
C ARG A 14 -13.01 7.16 -10.96
N ARG A 15 -13.87 7.99 -10.35
CA ARG A 15 -14.32 9.25 -10.96
C ARG A 15 -13.14 10.18 -11.26
N LEU A 16 -12.19 10.28 -10.34
CA LEU A 16 -11.01 11.12 -10.52
C LEU A 16 -10.18 10.63 -11.73
N LEU A 17 -9.91 9.33 -11.79
CA LEU A 17 -9.18 8.73 -12.91
C LEU A 17 -9.92 8.89 -14.24
N GLU A 18 -11.25 8.74 -14.28
CA GLU A 18 -12.05 8.99 -15.49
C GLU A 18 -11.91 10.43 -16.01
N LEU A 19 -11.80 11.41 -15.11
CA LEU A 19 -11.58 12.81 -15.52
C LEU A 19 -10.21 13.00 -16.19
N PHE A 20 -9.15 12.49 -15.58
CA PHE A 20 -7.78 12.64 -16.09
C PHE A 20 -7.53 11.82 -17.35
N LEU A 21 -7.96 10.56 -17.38
CA LEU A 21 -7.78 9.68 -18.54
C LEU A 21 -8.72 10.04 -19.70
N GLY A 22 -9.89 10.61 -19.41
CA GLY A 22 -10.86 11.07 -20.40
C GLY A 22 -10.55 12.47 -20.96
N GLY A 23 -9.51 13.13 -20.47
CA GLY A 23 -9.09 14.45 -20.95
C GLY A 23 -10.01 15.61 -20.59
N LYS A 24 -10.75 15.48 -19.49
CA LYS A 24 -11.58 16.57 -18.99
C LYS A 24 -10.68 17.59 -18.27
N GLY A 25 -10.57 18.79 -18.85
CA GLY A 25 -9.80 19.90 -18.30
C GLY A 25 -8.87 20.55 -19.33
N SER A 26 -7.95 21.39 -18.88
CA SER A 26 -6.97 22.08 -19.73
C SER A 26 -5.79 21.21 -20.16
N LEU A 27 -5.62 20.03 -19.56
CA LEU A 27 -4.44 19.17 -19.74
C LEU A 27 -4.59 18.14 -20.88
N GLY A 28 -5.79 17.95 -21.45
CA GLY A 28 -6.05 16.84 -22.37
C GLY A 28 -5.99 15.47 -21.66
N PRO A 29 -6.22 14.36 -22.39
CA PRO A 29 -6.21 13.01 -21.80
C PRO A 29 -4.78 12.60 -21.45
N LEU A 30 -4.59 12.17 -20.20
CA LEU A 30 -3.33 11.57 -19.76
C LEU A 30 -3.28 10.09 -20.17
N ALA A 31 -2.10 9.63 -20.59
CA ALA A 31 -1.85 8.20 -20.74
C ALA A 31 -1.76 7.53 -19.35
N ARG A 32 -1.98 6.22 -19.31
CA ARG A 32 -2.08 5.47 -18.04
C ARG A 32 -0.73 5.37 -17.33
N ASP A 33 0.33 5.25 -18.11
CA ASP A 33 1.74 5.22 -17.70
C ASP A 33 2.26 6.59 -17.23
N GLU A 34 1.55 7.68 -17.54
CA GLU A 34 1.84 9.03 -17.02
C GLU A 34 1.20 9.28 -15.64
N VAL A 35 0.39 8.33 -15.14
CA VAL A 35 -0.36 8.48 -13.89
C VAL A 35 0.18 7.51 -12.83
N ALA A 36 0.66 8.07 -11.72
CA ALA A 36 0.91 7.32 -10.49
C ALA A 36 -0.18 7.58 -9.44
N LEU A 37 -0.45 6.63 -8.56
CA LEU A 37 -1.34 6.80 -7.40
C LEU A 37 -0.55 6.81 -6.10
N HIS A 38 -0.71 7.88 -5.32
CA HIS A 38 -0.18 8.02 -3.96
C HIS A 38 -1.35 8.02 -2.98
N LEU A 39 -1.49 6.96 -2.19
CA LEU A 39 -2.68 6.72 -1.38
C LEU A 39 -2.30 6.61 0.09
N HIS A 40 -2.93 7.43 0.93
CA HIS A 40 -2.85 7.27 2.39
C HIS A 40 -3.95 6.33 2.89
N ASP A 41 -3.65 5.55 3.93
CA ASP A 41 -4.54 4.52 4.49
C ASP A 41 -5.17 4.91 5.84
N THR A 42 -5.41 6.21 6.07
CA THR A 42 -6.00 6.73 7.32
C THR A 42 -7.31 6.04 7.69
N ASN A 43 -8.21 5.89 6.70
CA ASN A 43 -9.52 5.26 6.88
C ASN A 43 -9.56 3.79 6.41
N GLY A 44 -8.41 3.18 6.11
CA GLY A 44 -8.34 1.77 5.70
C GLY A 44 -8.83 1.47 4.27
N THR A 45 -8.93 2.48 3.40
CA THR A 45 -9.45 2.35 2.03
C THR A 45 -8.36 2.33 0.95
N ALA A 46 -7.07 2.48 1.30
CA ALA A 46 -6.01 2.68 0.31
C ALA A 46 -5.84 1.48 -0.63
N LEU A 47 -5.89 0.24 -0.12
CA LEU A 47 -5.83 -0.95 -0.98
C LEU A 47 -7.02 -1.05 -1.93
N ALA A 48 -8.23 -0.70 -1.47
CA ALA A 48 -9.41 -0.71 -2.32
C ALA A 48 -9.32 0.35 -3.42
N ASN A 49 -8.78 1.53 -3.09
CA ASN A 49 -8.50 2.58 -4.07
C ASN A 49 -7.39 2.17 -5.06
N ALA A 50 -6.35 1.47 -4.58
CA ALA A 50 -5.29 0.93 -5.42
C ALA A 50 -5.83 -0.11 -6.41
N LEU A 51 -6.71 -1.01 -5.95
CA LEU A 51 -7.40 -1.99 -6.81
C LEU A 51 -8.19 -1.32 -7.92
N VAL A 52 -8.93 -0.24 -7.62
CA VAL A 52 -9.61 0.56 -8.66
C VAL A 52 -8.60 1.14 -9.67
N GLY A 53 -7.46 1.63 -9.21
CA GLY A 53 -6.38 2.07 -10.09
C GLY A 53 -5.91 0.97 -11.04
N LEU A 54 -5.64 -0.23 -10.49
CA LEU A 54 -5.23 -1.40 -11.28
C LEU A 54 -6.28 -1.77 -12.33
N GLU A 55 -7.56 -1.83 -11.96
CA GLU A 55 -8.67 -2.12 -12.88
C GLU A 55 -8.79 -1.09 -14.02
N MET A 56 -8.34 0.14 -13.79
CA MET A 56 -8.32 1.21 -14.79
C MET A 56 -7.02 1.24 -15.62
N GLY A 57 -6.10 0.32 -15.34
CA GLY A 57 -4.83 0.16 -16.05
C GLY A 57 -3.68 1.01 -15.51
N ILE A 58 -3.80 1.55 -14.29
CA ILE A 58 -2.69 2.23 -13.62
C ILE A 58 -1.72 1.17 -13.09
N THR A 59 -0.43 1.36 -13.36
CA THR A 59 0.64 0.42 -13.01
C THR A 59 1.70 1.00 -12.06
N THR A 60 1.60 2.30 -11.73
CA THR A 60 2.55 2.99 -10.84
C THR A 60 1.87 3.42 -9.55
N PHE A 61 2.42 2.98 -8.41
CA PHE A 61 1.87 3.26 -7.08
C PHE A 61 2.99 3.68 -6.12
N ASP A 62 2.77 4.78 -5.41
CA ASP A 62 3.64 5.24 -4.35
C ASP A 62 3.19 4.62 -3.02
N THR A 63 4.14 4.07 -2.27
CA THR A 63 3.91 3.43 -0.96
C THR A 63 5.05 3.75 0.00
N ALA A 64 4.92 3.35 1.27
CA ALA A 64 6.00 3.44 2.23
C ALA A 64 6.17 2.15 3.02
N ILE A 65 7.43 1.78 3.32
CA ILE A 65 7.76 0.58 4.09
C ILE A 65 7.02 0.57 5.44
N GLY A 66 6.39 -0.54 5.79
CA GLY A 66 5.55 -0.72 6.97
C GLY A 66 4.38 0.25 7.09
N GLY A 67 4.04 1.02 6.05
CA GLY A 67 3.06 2.11 6.13
C GLY A 67 3.60 3.34 6.85
N LEU A 68 4.93 3.56 6.79
CA LEU A 68 5.57 4.75 7.34
C LEU A 68 4.91 6.02 6.80
N GLY A 69 4.74 7.00 7.68
CA GLY A 69 3.88 8.15 7.43
C GLY A 69 3.02 8.40 8.66
N GLY A 70 2.37 9.56 8.68
CA GLY A 70 1.66 10.06 9.85
C GLY A 70 2.61 10.65 10.91
N CYS A 71 2.15 11.71 11.56
CA CYS A 71 2.88 12.35 12.65
C CYS A 71 2.62 11.57 13.95
N PRO A 72 3.67 11.03 14.61
CA PRO A 72 3.51 10.32 15.89
C PRO A 72 2.97 11.24 17.01
N TYR A 73 3.07 12.55 16.85
CA TYR A 73 2.56 13.56 17.77
C TYR A 73 1.13 14.04 17.43
N ALA A 74 0.57 13.62 16.29
CA ALA A 74 -0.79 13.96 15.89
C ALA A 74 -1.60 12.66 15.70
N PRO A 75 -2.32 12.21 16.74
CA PRO A 75 -3.20 11.04 16.64
C PRO A 75 -4.18 11.19 15.48
N GLY A 76 -4.21 10.20 14.59
CA GLY A 76 -5.04 10.23 13.37
C GLY A 76 -4.36 10.84 12.13
N ALA A 77 -3.08 11.25 12.22
CA ALA A 77 -2.34 11.67 11.04
C ALA A 77 -2.22 10.52 10.01
N ALA A 78 -2.45 10.87 8.76
CA ALA A 78 -2.52 9.94 7.65
C ALA A 78 -1.22 9.15 7.46
N GLY A 79 -1.30 7.82 7.54
CA GLY A 79 -0.22 6.92 7.16
C GLY A 79 -0.27 6.62 5.67
N ASN A 80 0.89 6.36 5.04
CA ASN A 80 0.90 5.88 3.66
C ASN A 80 0.37 4.43 3.60
N LEU A 81 -0.11 4.03 2.43
CA LEU A 81 -0.28 2.62 2.13
C LEU A 81 1.05 1.88 2.31
N ALA A 82 1.03 0.77 3.07
CA ALA A 82 2.24 -0.02 3.31
C ALA A 82 2.68 -0.75 2.04
N THR A 83 3.99 -0.71 1.75
CA THR A 83 4.56 -1.40 0.59
C THR A 83 4.28 -2.91 0.66
N GLU A 84 4.39 -3.50 1.84
CA GLU A 84 4.12 -4.92 2.11
C GLU A 84 2.66 -5.29 1.84
N ASP A 85 1.74 -4.39 2.17
CA ASP A 85 0.31 -4.59 1.96
C ASP A 85 -0.03 -4.63 0.47
N LEU A 86 0.48 -3.66 -0.30
CA LEU A 86 0.27 -3.62 -1.74
C LEU A 86 1.00 -4.75 -2.46
N ALA A 87 2.31 -4.91 -2.22
CA ALA A 87 3.12 -5.95 -2.87
C ALA A 87 2.60 -7.36 -2.55
N GLY A 88 2.19 -7.60 -1.30
CA GLY A 88 1.57 -8.86 -0.89
C GLY A 88 0.24 -9.13 -1.57
N MET A 89 -0.64 -8.12 -1.68
CA MET A 89 -1.90 -8.25 -2.43
C MET A 89 -1.64 -8.55 -3.91
N LEU A 90 -0.73 -7.81 -4.55
CA LEU A 90 -0.38 -8.00 -5.96
C LEU A 90 0.19 -9.39 -6.23
N SER A 91 1.10 -9.86 -5.36
CA SER A 91 1.66 -11.21 -5.45
C SER A 91 0.57 -12.28 -5.33
N ASP A 92 -0.36 -12.14 -4.38
CA ASP A 92 -1.48 -13.09 -4.21
C ASP A 92 -2.45 -13.08 -5.39
N MET A 93 -2.55 -11.95 -6.11
CA MET A 93 -3.31 -11.81 -7.36
C MET A 93 -2.54 -12.32 -8.60
N GLY A 94 -1.29 -12.76 -8.45
CA GLY A 94 -0.44 -13.18 -9.56
C GLY A 94 0.10 -12.03 -10.42
N ILE A 95 0.14 -10.82 -9.89
CA ILE A 95 0.70 -9.63 -10.56
C ILE A 95 2.16 -9.46 -10.16
N GLU A 96 3.05 -9.47 -11.15
CA GLU A 96 4.49 -9.32 -10.94
C GLU A 96 4.86 -7.87 -10.59
N THR A 97 5.67 -7.70 -9.54
CA THR A 97 6.23 -6.41 -9.11
C THR A 97 7.76 -6.37 -9.14
N GLY A 98 8.42 -7.53 -9.28
CA GLY A 98 9.86 -7.69 -9.10
C GLY A 98 10.35 -7.59 -7.65
N ILE A 99 9.45 -7.49 -6.67
CA ILE A 99 9.79 -7.35 -5.25
C ILE A 99 9.90 -8.73 -4.58
N ASP A 100 11.01 -8.96 -3.87
CA ASP A 100 11.18 -10.10 -2.97
C ASP A 100 10.48 -9.81 -1.64
N LEU A 101 9.38 -10.52 -1.38
CA LEU A 101 8.52 -10.28 -0.21
C LEU A 101 9.23 -10.60 1.12
N GLU A 102 10.13 -11.58 1.17
CA GLU A 102 10.84 -11.90 2.41
C GLU A 102 11.87 -10.82 2.74
N LYS A 103 12.62 -10.35 1.75
CA LYS A 103 13.52 -9.20 1.92
C LYS A 103 12.77 -7.92 2.27
N LEU A 104 11.56 -7.75 1.73
CA LEU A 104 10.71 -6.62 2.08
C LEU A 104 10.28 -6.68 3.55
N VAL A 105 9.92 -7.86 4.06
CA VAL A 105 9.62 -8.04 5.49
C VAL A 105 10.84 -7.75 6.36
N ASP A 106 12.04 -8.16 5.95
CA ASP A 106 13.28 -7.84 6.67
C ASP A 106 13.55 -6.33 6.73
N ALA A 107 13.35 -5.64 5.60
CA ALA A 107 13.45 -4.18 5.54
C ALA A 107 12.40 -3.49 6.44
N GLY A 108 11.17 -4.02 6.48
CA GLY A 108 10.11 -3.53 7.35
C GLY A 108 10.41 -3.74 8.83
N LEU A 109 11.02 -4.86 9.21
CA LEU A 109 11.49 -5.11 10.57
C LEU A 109 12.56 -4.09 10.98
N LEU A 110 13.58 -3.90 10.14
CA LEU A 110 14.63 -2.92 10.38
C LEU A 110 14.06 -1.51 10.54
N ALA A 111 13.13 -1.11 9.67
CA ALA A 111 12.47 0.19 9.78
C ALA A 111 11.69 0.32 11.10
N GLN A 112 10.98 -0.73 11.52
CA GLN A 112 10.26 -0.75 12.77
C GLN A 112 11.18 -0.56 13.99
N GLU A 113 12.32 -1.24 14.00
CA GLU A 113 13.34 -1.14 15.05
C GLU A 113 13.96 0.26 15.11
N LEU A 114 14.34 0.83 13.96
CA LEU A 114 14.95 2.16 13.88
C LEU A 114 13.99 3.26 14.35
N ILE A 115 12.71 3.15 14.04
CA ILE A 115 11.69 4.12 14.45
C ILE A 115 11.28 3.89 15.93
N GLY A 116 11.56 2.72 16.50
CA GLY A 116 11.28 2.41 17.90
C GLY A 116 9.79 2.25 18.21
N ARG A 117 8.94 1.97 17.21
CA ARG A 117 7.51 1.72 17.40
C ARG A 117 6.98 0.74 16.37
N LYS A 118 5.92 0.03 16.71
CA LYS A 118 5.20 -0.85 15.79
C LYS A 118 4.69 -0.08 14.56
N LEU A 119 4.99 -0.59 13.37
CA LEU A 119 4.52 -0.02 12.10
C LEU A 119 3.12 -0.55 11.73
N PRO A 120 2.25 0.25 11.10
CA PRO A 120 0.85 -0.11 10.87
C PRO A 120 0.62 -1.18 9.78
N GLY A 121 1.58 -1.41 8.87
CA GLY A 121 1.43 -2.32 7.73
C GLY A 121 1.03 -3.74 8.14
N ARG A 122 -0.11 -4.22 7.64
CA ARG A 122 -0.76 -5.44 8.16
C ARG A 122 -0.02 -6.71 7.75
N ARG A 123 0.47 -6.78 6.51
CA ARG A 123 1.29 -7.88 5.97
C ARG A 123 2.61 -8.00 6.72
N LEU A 124 3.26 -6.88 7.02
CA LEU A 124 4.46 -6.86 7.85
C LEU A 124 4.17 -7.48 9.22
N GLN A 125 3.15 -7.00 9.93
CA GLN A 125 2.81 -7.51 11.26
C GLN A 125 2.41 -8.99 11.24
N ALA A 126 1.68 -9.44 10.23
CA ALA A 126 1.33 -10.84 10.06
C ALA A 126 2.56 -11.72 9.80
N ALA A 127 3.51 -11.25 8.99
CA ALA A 127 4.76 -11.96 8.71
C ALA A 127 5.64 -12.07 9.96
N LEU A 128 5.83 -10.97 10.70
CA LEU A 128 6.58 -10.98 11.96
C LEU A 128 5.92 -11.89 13.01
N GLY A 129 4.59 -11.85 13.13
CA GLY A 129 3.85 -12.75 14.02
C GLY A 129 4.06 -14.23 13.68
N ARG A 130 4.10 -14.58 12.38
CA ARG A 130 4.42 -15.94 11.94
C ARG A 130 5.86 -16.34 12.24
N ARG A 131 6.82 -15.42 12.18
CA ARG A 131 8.23 -15.70 12.53
C ARG A 131 8.40 -16.01 14.02
N VAL A 132 7.77 -15.21 14.89
CA VAL A 132 7.76 -15.45 16.35
C VAL A 132 7.03 -16.76 16.69
N GLY A 133 5.90 -17.05 16.04
CA GLY A 133 5.17 -18.32 16.23
C GLY A 133 5.83 -19.53 15.55
N GLY A 134 6.73 -19.29 14.59
CA GLY A 134 7.42 -20.30 13.78
C GLY A 134 8.61 -20.96 14.49
N GLU A 135 9.19 -20.31 15.50
CA GLU A 135 10.10 -20.98 16.45
C GLU A 135 9.37 -22.00 17.35
N ALA A 136 8.03 -22.05 17.31
CA ALA A 136 7.20 -22.90 18.16
C ALA A 136 6.30 -23.91 17.42
N ARG A 137 6.55 -24.23 16.14
CA ARG A 137 5.81 -25.30 15.45
C ARG A 137 6.74 -26.48 15.11
N PRO A 138 6.73 -27.60 15.88
CA PRO A 138 7.39 -28.80 15.43
C PRO A 138 6.74 -29.27 14.12
N ALA A 139 7.58 -29.75 13.21
CA ALA A 139 7.14 -30.29 11.93
C ALA A 139 6.13 -31.42 12.17
N GLY A 140 4.91 -31.25 11.67
CA GLY A 140 3.90 -32.29 11.59
C GLY A 140 2.56 -31.91 12.24
N SER A 141 1.63 -31.41 11.43
CA SER A 141 0.25 -31.92 11.39
C SER A 141 -0.56 -31.21 10.30
N THR A 142 -0.89 -32.03 9.29
CA THR A 142 -1.98 -31.98 8.29
C THR A 142 -2.19 -30.73 7.47
#